data_AF-A0A0M1K0C7-F1
#
_entry.id   AF-A0A0M1K0C7-F1
#
_cell.length_a   1.000
_cell.length_b   1.000
_cell.length_c   1.000
_cell.angle_alpha   90.00
_cell.angle_beta   90.00
_cell.angle_gamma   90.00
#
_symmetry.space_group_name_H-M   'P 1'
#
loop_
_entity.id
_entity.type
_entity.pdbx_description
1 polymer ?
#
loop_
_entity_poly.entity_id
_entity_poly.type
_entity_poly.pdbx_seq_one_letter_code
_entity_poly.pdbx_strand_id
1 'polypeptide(L)'
;MLSTDIRQESMVKRIENIVSLLMEEDPLFKEDLNYSEMVKLLVKLFEDNLPFDEFNSMSDEELKQHSSGILAIELLSKIGENFTPEQMAIFEDAIKRK
;
A
#
# COMPACT_ATOMS: atom_id res chain seq x y z
N MET A 1 -25.56 4.99 -14.70
CA MET A 1 -24.46 4.18 -14.15
C MET A 1 -23.22 4.49 -14.95
N LEU A 2 -22.09 4.79 -14.31
CA LEU A 2 -20.79 4.88 -15.01
C LEU A 2 -20.43 3.49 -15.57
N SER A 3 -19.78 3.45 -16.74
CA SER A 3 -19.19 2.20 -17.27
C SER A 3 -18.15 1.67 -16.28
N THR A 4 -17.99 0.34 -16.21
CA THR A 4 -16.97 -0.33 -15.38
C THR A 4 -15.57 0.24 -15.67
N ASP A 5 -15.26 0.52 -16.93
CA ASP A 5 -13.96 1.08 -17.34
C ASP A 5 -13.70 2.47 -16.73
N ILE A 6 -14.73 3.31 -16.65
CA ILE A 6 -14.62 4.67 -16.09
C ILE A 6 -14.43 4.61 -14.57
N ARG A 7 -15.09 3.64 -13.91
CA ARG A 7 -14.92 3.41 -12.47
C ARG A 7 -13.50 2.97 -12.15
N GLN A 8 -12.98 2.01 -12.90
CA GLN A 8 -11.64 1.49 -12.73
C GLN A 8 -10.59 2.58 -12.99
N GLU A 9 -10.72 3.35 -14.07
CA GLU A 9 -9.80 4.44 -14.38
C GLU A 9 -9.79 5.51 -13.27
N SER A 10 -10.96 5.84 -12.71
CA SER A 10 -11.07 6.79 -11.59
C SER A 10 -10.39 6.29 -10.33
N MET A 11 -10.50 4.99 -10.02
CA MET A 11 -9.86 4.38 -8.86
C MET A 11 -8.34 4.38 -9.01
N VAL A 12 -7.83 3.93 -10.16
CA VAL A 12 -6.39 3.90 -10.46
C VAL A 12 -5.80 5.30 -10.30
N LYS A 13 -6.40 6.34 -10.90
CA LYS A 13 -5.89 7.72 -10.81
C LYS A 13 -5.84 8.24 -9.37
N ARG A 14 -6.85 7.95 -8.55
CA ARG A 14 -6.83 8.35 -7.13
C ARG A 14 -5.69 7.66 -6.38
N ILE A 15 -5.49 6.37 -6.61
CA ILE A 15 -4.42 5.60 -5.97
C ILE A 15 -3.04 6.07 -6.44
N GLU A 16 -2.85 6.34 -7.74
CA GLU A 16 -1.62 6.91 -8.29
C GLU A 16 -1.21 8.19 -7.56
N ASN A 17 -2.15 9.11 -7.39
CA ASN A 17 -1.90 10.36 -6.66
C ASN A 17 -1.49 10.11 -5.21
N ILE A 18 -2.19 9.20 -4.50
CA ILE A 18 -1.87 8.88 -3.10
C ILE A 18 -0.49 8.22 -2.98
N VAL A 19 -0.14 7.28 -3.86
CA VAL A 19 1.18 6.64 -3.84
C VAL A 19 2.28 7.67 -4.13
N SER A 20 2.06 8.58 -5.08
CA SER A 20 3.01 9.66 -5.36
C SER A 20 3.25 10.53 -4.13
N LEU A 21 2.18 10.95 -3.45
CA LEU A 21 2.27 11.75 -2.22
C LEU A 21 3.03 11.00 -1.10
N LEU A 22 2.71 9.73 -0.88
CA LEU A 22 3.38 8.93 0.15
C LEU A 22 4.88 8.76 -0.12
N MET A 23 5.27 8.54 -1.38
CA MET A 23 6.68 8.42 -1.77
C MET A 23 7.41 9.77 -1.79
N GLU A 24 6.71 10.89 -1.95
CA GLU A 24 7.30 12.22 -1.80
C GLU A 24 7.53 12.58 -0.32
N GLU A 25 6.63 12.16 0.56
CA GLU A 25 6.68 12.46 1.99
C GLU A 25 7.64 11.55 2.77
N ASP A 26 7.73 10.26 2.42
CA ASP A 26 8.62 9.30 3.05
C ASP A 26 9.70 8.79 2.06
N PRO A 27 10.96 9.24 2.19
CA PRO A 27 12.06 8.79 1.35
C PRO A 27 12.25 7.27 1.36
N LEU A 28 11.94 6.58 2.46
CA LEU A 28 12.11 5.13 2.55
C LEU A 28 11.15 4.40 1.59
N PHE A 29 9.92 4.89 1.44
CA PHE A 29 9.00 4.34 0.45
C PHE A 29 9.51 4.53 -0.97
N LYS A 30 10.14 5.67 -1.26
CA LYS A 30 10.67 5.95 -2.60
C LYS A 30 11.92 5.15 -2.95
N GLU A 31 12.79 4.93 -1.97
CA GLU A 31 14.06 4.23 -2.15
C GLU A 31 13.86 2.72 -2.29
N ASP A 32 12.98 2.16 -1.47
CA ASP A 32 12.83 0.70 -1.34
C ASP A 32 11.56 0.13 -1.99
N LEU A 33 10.55 0.92 -2.35
CA LEU A 33 9.34 0.40 -3.00
C LEU A 33 9.25 0.82 -4.47
N ASN A 34 8.69 -0.06 -5.31
CA ASN A 34 8.43 0.27 -6.71
C ASN A 34 7.04 0.91 -6.86
N TYR A 35 6.99 2.14 -7.37
CA TYR A 35 5.75 2.89 -7.60
C TYR A 35 4.68 2.07 -8.35
N SER A 36 5.04 1.45 -9.48
CA SER A 36 4.07 0.72 -10.31
C SER A 36 3.53 -0.52 -9.61
N GLU A 37 4.37 -1.21 -8.83
CA GLU A 37 3.95 -2.38 -8.05
C GLU A 37 3.04 -1.97 -6.90
N MET A 38 3.33 -0.88 -6.20
CA MET A 38 2.50 -0.37 -5.11
C MET A 38 1.12 0.09 -5.61
N VAL A 39 1.06 0.81 -6.74
CA VAL A 39 -0.23 1.19 -7.36
C VAL A 39 -1.05 -0.06 -7.70
N LYS A 40 -0.44 -1.05 -8.36
CA LYS A 40 -1.14 -2.30 -8.72
C LYS A 40 -1.62 -3.07 -7.50
N LEU A 41 -0.79 -3.16 -6.46
CA LEU A 41 -1.12 -3.83 -5.21
C LEU A 41 -2.32 -3.15 -4.55
N LEU A 42 -2.27 -1.83 -4.37
CA LEU A 42 -3.36 -1.09 -3.74
C LEU A 42 -4.65 -1.19 -4.54
N VAL A 43 -4.61 -1.00 -5.86
CA VAL A 43 -5.80 -1.16 -6.73
C VAL A 43 -6.43 -2.53 -6.50
N LYS A 44 -5.62 -3.60 -6.57
CA LYS A 44 -6.11 -4.95 -6.33
C LYS A 44 -6.71 -5.12 -4.94
N LEU A 45 -6.02 -4.66 -3.89
CA LEU A 45 -6.51 -4.79 -2.50
C LEU A 45 -7.82 -4.04 -2.29
N PHE A 46 -7.97 -2.83 -2.84
CA PHE A 46 -9.20 -2.07 -2.74
C PHE A 46 -10.33 -2.72 -3.57
N GLU A 47 -10.06 -3.21 -4.78
CA GLU A 47 -11.04 -3.92 -5.60
C GLU A 47 -11.52 -5.24 -4.95
N ASP A 48 -10.60 -6.00 -4.36
CA ASP A 48 -10.89 -7.30 -3.77
C ASP A 48 -11.65 -7.19 -2.44
N ASN A 49 -11.48 -6.08 -1.69
CA ASN A 49 -11.98 -5.95 -0.31
C ASN A 49 -13.06 -4.89 -0.12
N LEU A 50 -13.27 -3.97 -1.07
CA LEU A 50 -14.21 -2.85 -0.90
C LEU A 50 -15.10 -2.65 -2.13
N PRO A 51 -16.42 -2.47 -1.94
CA PRO A 51 -17.30 -2.00 -3.01
C PRO A 51 -16.86 -0.65 -3.56
N PHE A 52 -17.01 -0.45 -4.88
CA PHE A 52 -16.60 0.80 -5.54
C PHE A 52 -17.22 2.06 -4.89
N ASP A 53 -18.50 2.01 -4.51
CA ASP A 53 -19.18 3.17 -3.92
C ASP A 53 -18.58 3.53 -2.54
N GLU A 54 -18.14 2.54 -1.76
CA GLU A 54 -17.45 2.76 -0.48
C GLU A 54 -16.07 3.38 -0.72
N PHE A 55 -15.27 2.82 -1.64
CA PHE A 55 -13.99 3.41 -2.04
C PHE A 55 -14.15 4.85 -2.55
N ASN A 56 -15.18 5.09 -3.37
CA ASN A 56 -15.42 6.41 -3.95
C ASN A 56 -15.88 7.43 -2.90
N SER A 57 -16.50 6.99 -1.81
CA SER A 57 -16.89 7.84 -0.68
C SER A 57 -15.76 8.12 0.31
N MET A 58 -14.70 7.28 0.31
CA MET A 58 -13.52 7.43 1.16
C MET A 58 -12.81 8.76 0.90
N SER A 59 -12.41 9.44 1.97
CA SER A 59 -11.62 10.68 1.85
C SER A 59 -10.19 10.39 1.40
N ASP A 60 -9.52 11.37 0.80
CA ASP A 60 -8.11 11.19 0.37
C ASP A 60 -7.17 10.99 1.57
N GLU A 61 -7.47 11.59 2.73
CA GLU A 61 -6.72 11.38 3.97
C GLU A 61 -6.87 9.95 4.49
N GLU A 62 -8.09 9.41 4.48
CA GLU A 62 -8.36 8.03 4.88
C GLU A 62 -7.69 7.04 3.92
N LEU A 63 -7.80 7.29 2.60
CA LEU A 63 -7.13 6.48 1.58
C LEU A 63 -5.60 6.51 1.75
N LYS A 64 -5.05 7.68 2.07
CA LYS A 64 -3.62 7.85 2.37
C LYS A 64 -3.20 7.07 3.61
N GLN A 65 -3.98 7.11 4.68
CA GLN A 65 -3.68 6.36 5.91
C GLN A 65 -3.67 4.85 5.67
N HIS A 66 -4.69 4.31 4.99
CA HIS A 66 -4.73 2.88 4.64
C HIS A 66 -3.58 2.49 3.72
N SER A 67 -3.31 3.29 2.69
CA SER A 67 -2.23 3.04 1.73
C SER A 67 -0.87 3.07 2.42
N SER A 68 -0.63 4.03 3.32
CA SER A 68 0.62 4.12 4.10
C SER A 68 0.87 2.88 4.94
N GLY A 69 -0.17 2.35 5.61
CA GLY A 69 -0.06 1.11 6.37
C GLY A 69 0.31 -0.10 5.51
N ILE A 70 -0.27 -0.21 4.31
CA ILE A 70 0.05 -1.28 3.35
C ILE A 70 1.49 -1.14 2.86
N LEU A 71 1.92 0.05 2.45
CA LEU A 71 3.29 0.32 1.99
C LEU A 71 4.31 0.03 3.09
N ALA A 72 4.00 0.34 4.36
CA ALA A 72 4.86 0.00 5.48
C ALA A 72 5.02 -1.53 5.66
N ILE A 73 3.96 -2.31 5.45
CA ILE A 73 4.03 -3.79 5.50
C ILE A 73 4.89 -4.32 4.35
N GLU A 74 4.74 -3.78 3.14
CA GLU A 74 5.56 -4.17 1.99
C GLU A 74 7.04 -3.83 2.21
N LEU A 75 7.32 -2.64 2.76
CA LEU A 75 8.67 -2.21 3.11
C LEU A 75 9.30 -3.16 4.14
N LEU A 76 8.56 -3.50 5.20
CA LEU A 76 9.01 -4.45 6.21
C LEU A 76 9.26 -5.85 5.61
N SER A 77 8.41 -6.29 4.68
CA SER A 77 8.56 -7.58 4.00
C SER A 77 9.86 -7.61 3.19
N LYS A 78 10.12 -6.56 2.41
CA LYS A 78 11.36 -6.42 1.63
C LYS A 78 12.61 -6.34 2.51
N ILE A 79 12.54 -5.63 3.64
CA ILE A 79 13.64 -5.59 4.62
C ILE A 79 13.87 -6.99 5.19
N GLY A 80 12.80 -7.70 5.54
CA GLY A 80 12.84 -9.06 6.08
C GLY A 80 13.45 -10.09 5.13
N GLU A 81 13.29 -9.93 3.81
CA GLU A 81 13.94 -10.78 2.80
C GLU A 81 15.48 -10.73 2.89
N ASN A 82 16.04 -9.64 3.41
CA ASN A 82 17.49 -9.47 3.57
C ASN A 82 18.01 -9.97 4.92
N PHE A 83 17.15 -10.47 5.81
CA PHE A 83 17.58 -10.99 7.11
C PHE A 83 18.28 -12.34 6.97
N THR A 84 19.38 -12.52 7.71
CA THR A 84 19.91 -13.87 7.93
C THR A 84 18.91 -14.70 8.76
N PRO A 85 18.99 -16.04 8.74
CA PRO A 85 18.14 -16.87 9.58
C PRO A 85 18.18 -16.49 11.07
N GLU A 86 19.35 -16.08 11.58
CA GLU A 86 19.51 -15.63 12.96
C GLU A 86 18.81 -14.30 13.21
N GLN A 87 18.90 -13.35 12.27
CA GLN A 87 18.22 -12.05 12.37
C GLN A 87 16.70 -12.21 12.32
N MET A 88 16.19 -13.09 11.45
CA MET A 88 14.75 -13.40 11.38
C MET A 88 14.26 -14.04 12.69
N ALA A 89 15.01 -14.97 13.28
CA ALA A 89 14.66 -15.58 14.56
C ALA A 89 14.56 -14.54 15.70
N ILE A 90 15.49 -13.57 15.74
CA ILE A 90 15.47 -12.46 16.72
C ILE A 90 14.23 -11.57 16.49
N PHE A 91 13.94 -11.23 15.24
CA PHE A 91 12.79 -10.40 14.88
C PHE A 91 11.47 -11.06 15.27
N GLU A 92 11.29 -12.34 14.95
CA GLU A 92 10.10 -13.11 15.32
C GLU A 92 9.91 -13.18 16.85
N ASP A 93 10.98 -13.43 17.60
CA ASP A 93 10.94 -13.49 19.06
C ASP A 93 10.58 -12.12 19.65
N ALA A 94 11.05 -11.02 19.04
CA ALA A 94 10.66 -9.66 19.45
C ALA A 94 9.18 -9.35 19.19
N ILE A 95 8.60 -9.82 18.08
CA ILE A 95 7.18 -9.65 17.77
C ILE A 95 6.31 -10.47 18.71
N LYS A 96 6.66 -11.73 18.98
CA LYS A 96 5.88 -12.65 19.85
C LYS A 96 5.77 -12.17 21.30
N ARG A 97 6.66 -11.25 21.72
CA ARG A 97 6.70 -10.68 23.08
C ARG A 97 5.82 -9.43 23.25
N LYS A 98 5.18 -8.94 22.18
CA LYS A 98 4.14 -7.90 22.23
C LYS A 98 2.75 -8.53 22.24
#